data_AF-A0A9W8RF31-F1
#
_entry.id   AF-A0A9W8RF31-F1
#
_cell.length_a   1.000
_cell.length_b   1.000
_cell.length_c   1.000
_cell.angle_alpha   90.00
_cell.angle_beta   90.00
_cell.angle_gamma   90.00
#
_symmetry.space_group_name_H-M   'P 1'
#
loop_
_entity.id
_entity.type
_entity.pdbx_description
1 polymer ?
#
loop_
_entity_poly.entity_id
_entity_poly.type
_entity_poly.pdbx_seq_one_letter_code
_entity_poly.pdbx_strand_id
1 'polypeptide(L)'
;MPGEAEGKVPGVYVIGMSREGQQGKFSNINKIERLVDGLERYVKGARICLRHCNVTGTPSMTATDKALMDWIRTVDPFSSSEILTIEGVIEMFKKRCNRTRDPSGKVRQIQSPLSVGCSTYLRSRTNAYKRSARRSLASVNKPLCLVVNTLEALNLSVDISVQIAIRIWEPNHLPLAEQLVTTIACSLVHQCGFNATQAGGTGPQTTELIMAHSDTMDQNLEATMADLGQRAKFVDDLRRVDAKAEELTRAAQSVGSPKSYFHGSSYEEVERLMAARKKNQEEQLEQLNRVNRELQLVNDMLAVRAGEKAPLEDEDEER
;
A
#
# COMPACT_ATOMS: atom_id res chain seq x y z
N MET A 1 -6.21 1.06 -8.68
CA MET A 1 -6.38 2.53 -8.75
C MET A 1 -7.63 2.82 -9.56
N PRO A 2 -8.40 3.88 -9.28
CA PRO A 2 -9.66 4.17 -9.95
C PRO A 2 -9.45 4.50 -11.42
N GLY A 3 -10.34 4.00 -12.28
CA GLY A 3 -10.33 4.27 -13.73
C GLY A 3 -10.81 5.68 -14.08
N GLU A 4 -10.63 6.12 -15.32
CA GLU A 4 -11.20 7.40 -15.81
C GLU A 4 -12.72 7.41 -15.82
N ALA A 5 -13.30 6.27 -16.21
CA ALA A 5 -14.74 6.10 -16.30
C ALA A 5 -15.46 6.15 -14.94
N GLU A 6 -14.76 5.91 -13.82
CA GLU A 6 -15.38 5.85 -12.49
C GLU A 6 -15.71 7.24 -11.89
N GLY A 7 -15.31 8.34 -12.54
CA GLY A 7 -15.69 9.70 -12.10
C GLY A 7 -15.17 10.08 -10.70
N LYS A 8 -16.01 10.76 -9.91
CA LYS A 8 -15.67 11.21 -8.54
C LYS A 8 -15.85 10.04 -7.56
N VAL A 9 -14.74 9.41 -7.19
CA VAL A 9 -14.72 8.35 -6.18
C VAL A 9 -14.10 8.88 -4.88
N PRO A 10 -14.90 9.13 -3.83
CA PRO A 10 -14.40 9.42 -2.51
C PRO A 10 -13.72 8.20 -1.87
N GLY A 11 -12.79 8.44 -0.98
CA GLY A 11 -12.27 7.40 -0.10
C GLY A 11 -10.98 7.73 0.61
N VAL A 12 -10.44 6.69 1.25
CA VAL A 12 -9.28 6.75 2.12
C VAL A 12 -8.11 6.03 1.48
N TYR A 13 -6.94 6.65 1.52
CA TYR A 13 -5.70 6.12 1.02
C TYR A 13 -4.63 6.10 2.10
N VAL A 14 -3.69 5.18 1.93
CA VAL A 14 -2.55 4.96 2.82
C VAL A 14 -1.28 5.14 2.01
N ILE A 15 -0.32 5.84 2.61
CA ILE A 15 0.98 6.11 2.04
C ILE A 15 2.02 5.37 2.87
N GLY A 16 2.82 4.57 2.19
CA GLY A 16 3.97 3.86 2.75
C GLY A 16 5.24 4.14 1.96
N MET A 17 6.37 3.77 2.54
CA MET A 17 7.69 3.89 1.94
C MET A 17 8.34 2.51 1.85
N SER A 18 9.03 2.27 0.74
CA SER A 18 9.86 1.09 0.56
C SER A 18 11.22 1.47 0.00
N ARG A 19 12.19 0.57 0.07
CA ARG A 19 13.52 0.77 -0.50
C ARG A 19 13.56 0.23 -1.92
N GLU A 20 14.04 1.05 -2.84
CA GLU A 20 14.28 0.65 -4.22
C GLU A 20 15.16 -0.62 -4.27
N GLY A 21 14.73 -1.60 -5.05
CA GLY A 21 15.41 -2.89 -5.20
C GLY A 21 15.39 -3.80 -3.97
N GLN A 22 14.53 -3.54 -2.97
CA GLN A 22 14.46 -4.33 -1.72
C GLN A 22 13.11 -5.03 -1.52
N GLN A 23 12.46 -5.45 -2.60
CA GLN A 23 11.21 -6.24 -2.57
C GLN A 23 10.10 -5.59 -1.73
N GLY A 24 9.95 -4.26 -1.81
CA GLY A 24 8.92 -3.53 -1.05
C GLY A 24 9.20 -3.39 0.45
N LYS A 25 10.29 -3.94 0.98
CA LYS A 25 10.67 -3.77 2.39
C LYS A 25 11.21 -2.37 2.63
N PHE A 26 11.02 -1.88 3.84
CA PHE A 26 11.56 -0.61 4.28
C PHE A 26 13.05 -0.75 4.68
N SER A 27 13.43 -0.18 5.82
CA SER A 27 14.81 0.00 6.25
C SER A 27 15.17 -0.97 7.38
N ASN A 28 16.45 -1.04 7.71
CA ASN A 28 16.96 -1.78 8.87
C ASN A 28 17.42 -0.81 9.97
N ILE A 29 17.69 -1.33 11.18
CA ILE A 29 18.01 -0.49 12.34
C ILE A 29 19.23 0.40 12.06
N ASN A 30 20.29 -0.14 11.47
CA ASN A 30 21.51 0.64 11.17
C ASN A 30 21.21 1.88 10.30
N LYS A 31 20.28 1.77 9.35
CA LYS A 31 19.87 2.88 8.49
C LYS A 31 18.86 3.80 9.17
N ILE A 32 18.00 3.28 10.04
CA ILE A 32 17.03 4.08 10.80
C ILE A 32 17.74 4.95 11.84
N GLU A 33 18.80 4.46 12.50
CA GLU A 33 19.61 5.28 13.41
C GLU A 33 20.27 6.46 12.70
N ARG A 34 20.75 6.27 11.46
CA ARG A 34 21.25 7.38 10.62
C ARG A 34 20.15 8.39 10.30
N LEU A 35 18.94 7.93 10.03
CA LEU A 35 17.77 8.80 9.84
C LEU A 35 17.46 9.59 11.12
N VAL A 36 17.45 8.93 12.28
CA VAL A 36 17.24 9.58 13.59
C VAL A 36 18.26 10.69 13.81
N ASP A 37 19.55 10.42 13.59
CA ASP A 37 20.60 11.43 13.70
C ASP A 37 20.39 12.61 12.72
N GLY A 38 19.97 12.33 11.49
CA GLY A 38 19.60 13.37 10.51
C GLY A 38 18.42 14.24 10.96
N LEU A 39 17.39 13.64 11.55
CA LEU A 39 16.22 14.37 12.08
C LEU A 39 16.57 15.17 13.34
N GLU A 40 17.44 14.65 14.21
CA GLU A 40 17.93 15.39 15.38
C GLU A 40 18.79 16.60 14.97
N ARG A 41 19.60 16.46 13.91
CA ARG A 41 20.31 17.58 13.29
C ARG A 41 19.34 18.64 12.75
N TYR A 42 18.25 18.20 12.11
CA TYR A 42 17.19 19.11 11.67
C TYR A 42 16.56 19.88 12.85
N VAL A 43 16.14 19.20 13.93
CA VAL A 43 15.54 19.85 15.10
C VAL A 43 16.50 20.85 15.74
N LYS A 44 17.79 20.50 15.89
CA LYS A 44 18.82 21.41 16.42
C LYS A 44 18.96 22.66 15.55
N GLY A 45 19.08 22.49 14.24
CA GLY A 45 19.13 23.62 13.32
C GLY A 45 17.86 24.46 13.34
N ALA A 46 16.68 23.85 13.46
CA ALA A 46 15.42 24.57 13.36
C ALA A 46 15.23 25.47 14.58
N ARG A 47 15.67 25.01 15.76
CA ARG A 47 15.76 25.83 16.97
C ARG A 47 16.78 26.96 16.84
N ILE A 48 17.85 26.80 16.05
CA ILE A 48 18.76 27.90 15.71
C ILE A 48 18.03 28.89 14.80
N CYS A 49 17.42 28.46 13.70
CA CYS A 49 16.62 29.32 12.82
C CYS A 49 15.61 30.17 13.62
N LEU A 50 14.80 29.53 14.48
CA LEU A 50 13.80 30.22 15.29
C LEU A 50 14.40 31.26 16.25
N ARG A 51 15.53 30.93 16.90
CA ARG A 51 16.22 31.89 17.78
C ARG A 51 16.73 33.09 16.99
N HIS A 52 17.26 32.88 15.78
CA HIS A 52 17.81 33.95 14.95
C HIS A 52 16.72 34.81 14.27
N CYS A 53 15.53 34.26 13.97
CA CYS A 53 14.41 35.03 13.43
C CYS A 53 13.84 36.06 14.43
N ASN A 54 14.06 35.86 15.74
CA ASN A 54 13.48 36.68 16.80
C ASN A 54 14.46 37.71 17.41
N VAL A 55 15.67 37.85 16.86
CA VAL A 55 16.68 38.81 17.35
C VAL A 55 16.94 39.90 16.31
N THR A 56 16.85 41.15 16.72
CA THR A 56 17.28 42.33 15.94
C THR A 56 18.80 42.46 15.98
N GLY A 57 19.48 41.81 15.04
CA GLY A 57 20.93 41.85 14.87
C GLY A 57 21.45 40.52 14.33
N THR A 58 22.56 40.51 13.59
CA THR A 58 23.15 39.27 13.05
C THR A 58 23.87 38.54 14.17
N PRO A 59 23.33 37.45 14.75
CA PRO A 59 24.00 36.78 15.86
C PRO A 59 25.19 36.01 15.28
N SER A 60 26.33 36.06 15.98
CA SER A 60 27.55 35.35 15.56
C SER A 60 27.28 33.83 15.53
N MET A 61 27.21 33.26 14.32
CA MET A 61 27.04 31.82 14.12
C MET A 61 28.36 31.08 14.20
N THR A 62 28.39 29.99 14.97
CA THR A 62 29.52 29.06 14.95
C THR A 62 29.56 28.29 13.62
N ALA A 63 30.69 27.66 13.30
CA ALA A 63 30.79 26.77 12.14
C ALA A 63 29.77 25.62 12.20
N THR A 64 29.52 25.10 13.40
CA THR A 64 28.50 24.07 13.66
C THR A 64 27.09 24.56 13.35
N ASP A 65 26.75 25.80 13.74
CA ASP A 65 25.43 26.38 13.43
C ASP A 65 25.22 26.52 11.93
N LYS A 66 26.26 26.97 11.20
CA LYS A 66 26.22 27.07 9.74
C LYS A 66 25.96 25.70 9.09
N ALA A 67 26.66 24.65 9.53
CA ALA A 67 26.44 23.31 9.03
C ALA A 67 25.02 22.77 9.29
N LEU A 68 24.43 23.08 10.46
CA LEU A 68 23.05 22.71 10.78
C LEU A 68 22.03 23.50 9.95
N MET A 69 22.30 24.77 9.66
CA MET A 69 21.48 25.60 8.77
C MET A 69 21.51 25.08 7.33
N ASP A 70 22.70 24.69 6.84
CA ASP A 70 22.85 24.12 5.50
C ASP A 70 22.16 22.75 5.40
N TRP A 71 22.21 21.97 6.48
CA TRP A 71 21.44 20.73 6.58
C TRP A 71 19.94 20.98 6.43
N ILE A 72 19.38 21.99 7.11
CA ILE A 72 17.96 22.35 6.99
C ILE A 72 17.61 22.75 5.56
N ARG A 73 18.41 23.61 4.93
CA ARG A 73 18.16 24.01 3.54
C ARG A 73 18.14 22.82 2.59
N THR A 74 18.91 21.77 2.92
CA THR A 74 18.95 20.53 2.15
C THR A 74 17.68 19.69 2.34
N VAL A 75 17.17 19.56 3.57
CA VAL A 75 16.07 18.62 3.88
C VAL A 75 14.68 19.25 3.98
N ASP A 76 14.59 20.55 4.25
CA ASP A 76 13.34 21.33 4.29
C ASP A 76 13.52 22.72 3.62
N PRO A 77 13.53 22.76 2.28
CA PRO A 77 13.68 24.03 1.55
C PRO A 77 12.46 24.95 1.69
N PHE A 78 11.33 24.47 2.24
CA PHE A 78 10.07 25.22 2.32
C PHE A 78 9.76 25.77 3.72
N SER A 79 10.62 25.49 4.71
CA SER A 79 10.65 26.12 6.04
C SER A 79 9.28 26.19 6.72
N SER A 80 8.70 25.04 7.09
CA SER A 80 7.42 25.03 7.81
C SER A 80 7.57 24.59 9.28
N SER A 81 7.17 25.50 10.16
CA SER A 81 7.57 25.64 11.56
C SER A 81 6.84 24.75 12.58
N GLU A 82 6.92 23.42 12.46
CA GLU A 82 6.29 22.48 13.41
C GLU A 82 7.30 21.53 14.08
N ILE A 83 8.22 22.08 14.88
CA ILE A 83 9.30 21.31 15.54
C ILE A 83 8.76 20.21 16.46
N LEU A 84 7.71 20.48 17.24
CA LEU A 84 7.14 19.52 18.20
C LEU A 84 6.62 18.24 17.51
N THR A 85 6.06 18.37 16.31
CA THR A 85 5.62 17.23 15.51
C THR A 85 6.80 16.35 15.10
N ILE A 86 7.98 16.92 14.85
CA ILE A 86 9.16 16.15 14.42
C ILE A 86 9.79 15.36 15.58
N GLU A 87 9.70 15.84 16.81
CA GLU A 87 10.20 15.10 17.98
C GLU A 87 9.43 13.79 18.19
N GLY A 88 8.10 13.79 17.99
CA GLY A 88 7.30 12.56 18.00
C GLY A 88 7.74 11.57 16.92
N VAL A 89 8.07 12.06 15.72
CA VAL A 89 8.61 11.23 14.62
C VAL A 89 9.96 10.61 15.00
N ILE A 90 10.84 11.37 15.66
CA ILE A 90 12.14 10.87 16.14
C ILE A 90 11.93 9.74 17.15
N GLU A 91 11.08 9.95 18.16
CA GLU A 91 10.81 8.94 19.19
C GLU A 91 10.16 7.67 18.61
N MET A 92 9.27 7.82 17.65
CA MET A 92 8.72 6.69 16.88
C MET A 92 9.84 5.88 16.20
N PHE A 93 10.77 6.53 15.50
CA PHE A 93 11.86 5.81 14.84
C PHE A 93 12.85 5.18 15.83
N LYS A 94 13.12 5.82 16.98
CA LYS A 94 13.92 5.23 18.07
C LYS A 94 13.29 3.93 18.59
N LYS A 95 11.96 3.90 18.81
CA LYS A 95 11.25 2.68 19.21
C LYS A 95 11.39 1.54 18.21
N ARG A 96 11.53 1.87 16.92
CA ARG A 96 11.81 0.90 15.84
C ARG A 96 13.24 0.38 15.83
N CYS A 97 14.18 0.99 16.57
CA CYS A 97 15.58 0.60 16.67
C CYS A 97 15.84 -0.32 17.89
N ASN A 98 15.00 -1.34 18.09
CA ASN A 98 15.18 -2.26 19.21
C ASN A 98 16.30 -3.28 18.94
N ARG A 99 17.51 -2.97 19.44
CA ARG A 99 18.70 -3.82 19.32
C ARG A 99 18.60 -5.15 20.08
N THR A 100 17.73 -5.27 21.07
CA THR A 100 17.48 -6.56 21.75
C THR A 100 16.81 -7.56 20.81
N ARG A 101 15.98 -7.08 19.87
CA ARG A 101 15.29 -7.92 18.87
C ARG A 101 16.13 -8.17 17.61
N ASP A 102 16.96 -7.21 17.22
CA ASP A 102 17.94 -7.37 16.13
C ASP A 102 19.29 -6.76 16.53
N PRO A 103 20.17 -7.55 17.20
CA PRO A 103 21.50 -7.09 17.59
C PRO A 103 22.35 -6.67 16.39
N SER A 104 22.19 -7.35 15.25
CA SER A 104 22.95 -7.06 14.02
C SER A 104 22.56 -5.72 13.38
N GLY A 105 21.33 -5.28 13.60
CA GLY A 105 20.70 -4.14 12.96
C GLY A 105 20.56 -4.25 11.44
N LYS A 106 20.71 -5.46 10.88
CA LYS A 106 20.68 -5.74 9.45
C LYS A 106 19.30 -6.19 8.98
N VAL A 107 18.44 -6.67 9.88
CA VAL A 107 17.10 -7.15 9.53
C VAL A 107 16.25 -5.98 9.07
N ARG A 108 15.67 -6.13 7.87
CA ARG A 108 14.81 -5.10 7.28
C ARG A 108 13.40 -5.21 7.82
N GLN A 109 12.84 -4.07 8.17
CA GLN A 109 11.46 -3.93 8.57
C GLN A 109 10.58 -4.03 7.32
N ILE A 110 9.52 -4.85 7.41
CA ILE A 110 8.61 -5.11 6.29
C ILE A 110 7.86 -3.82 5.92
N GLN A 111 7.38 -3.10 6.92
CA GLN A 111 6.51 -1.94 6.76
C GLN A 111 7.18 -0.66 7.30
N SER A 112 7.05 0.45 6.58
CA SER A 112 7.39 1.79 7.08
C SER A 112 6.31 2.32 8.03
N PRO A 113 6.55 3.40 8.79
CA PRO A 113 5.45 4.19 9.31
C PRO A 113 4.51 4.61 8.17
N LEU A 114 3.22 4.77 8.47
CA LEU A 114 2.20 5.07 7.48
C LEU A 114 1.67 6.50 7.64
N SER A 115 1.24 7.08 6.53
CA SER A 115 0.37 8.26 6.54
C SER A 115 -0.98 7.89 5.94
N VAL A 116 -2.06 8.30 6.60
CA VAL A 116 -3.42 8.12 6.11
C VAL A 116 -3.96 9.46 5.65
N GLY A 117 -4.72 9.46 4.57
CA GLY A 117 -5.48 10.64 4.18
C GLY A 117 -6.75 10.25 3.44
N CYS A 118 -7.70 11.18 3.40
CA CYS A 118 -8.92 11.02 2.61
C CYS A 118 -8.95 11.98 1.41
N SER A 119 -9.80 11.67 0.43
CA SER A 119 -10.11 12.58 -0.67
C SER A 119 -11.47 12.25 -1.26
N THR A 120 -12.20 13.28 -1.70
CA THR A 120 -13.38 13.14 -2.55
C THR A 120 -13.02 12.82 -4.01
N TYR A 121 -11.74 12.90 -4.37
CA TYR A 121 -11.21 12.64 -5.71
C TYR A 121 -9.95 11.75 -5.62
N LEU A 122 -10.14 10.48 -5.27
CA LEU A 122 -9.03 9.54 -5.04
C LEU A 122 -8.03 9.49 -6.20
N ARG A 123 -8.51 9.44 -7.45
CA ARG A 123 -7.63 9.34 -8.62
C ARG A 123 -6.67 10.52 -8.74
N SER A 124 -7.20 11.75 -8.72
CA SER A 124 -6.40 12.97 -8.81
C SER A 124 -5.43 13.08 -7.65
N ARG A 125 -5.89 12.78 -6.42
CA ARG A 125 -5.07 12.89 -5.21
C ARG A 125 -3.93 11.87 -5.20
N THR A 126 -4.21 10.60 -5.47
CA THR A 126 -3.20 9.54 -5.46
C THR A 126 -2.20 9.67 -6.63
N ASN A 127 -2.63 10.18 -7.79
CA ASN A 127 -1.72 10.51 -8.90
C ASN A 127 -0.78 11.68 -8.58
N ALA A 128 -1.19 12.64 -7.73
CA ALA A 128 -0.31 13.71 -7.29
C ALA A 128 0.93 13.13 -6.59
N TYR A 129 0.77 12.10 -5.76
CA TYR A 129 1.88 11.41 -5.09
C TYR A 129 2.85 10.71 -6.05
N LYS A 130 2.33 10.09 -7.12
CA LYS A 130 3.16 9.46 -8.15
C LYS A 130 4.04 10.47 -8.91
N ARG A 131 3.52 11.68 -9.16
CA ARG A 131 4.25 12.76 -9.87
C ARG A 131 5.19 13.54 -8.95
N SER A 132 4.84 13.67 -7.66
CA SER A 132 5.56 14.50 -6.68
C SER A 132 6.74 13.81 -6.02
N ALA A 133 6.85 12.48 -6.10
CA ALA A 133 7.98 11.69 -5.60
C ALA A 133 9.36 12.11 -6.18
N ARG A 134 9.41 13.07 -7.12
CA ARG A 134 10.67 13.63 -7.64
C ARG A 134 10.82 15.15 -7.55
N ARG A 135 9.78 15.96 -7.29
CA ARG A 135 9.89 17.44 -7.42
C ARG A 135 9.06 18.35 -6.52
N SER A 136 8.01 17.90 -5.81
CA SER A 136 7.31 18.76 -4.84
C SER A 136 6.29 18.00 -4.00
N LEU A 137 6.69 17.61 -2.78
CA LEU A 137 5.80 17.09 -1.74
C LEU A 137 5.15 18.22 -0.92
N ALA A 138 5.15 19.47 -1.41
CA ALA A 138 4.64 20.63 -0.65
C ALA A 138 3.16 20.53 -0.26
N SER A 139 2.36 19.71 -0.98
CA SER A 139 0.94 19.44 -0.68
C SER A 139 0.70 18.14 0.10
N VAL A 140 1.78 17.50 0.56
CA VAL A 140 1.79 16.22 1.27
C VAL A 140 1.97 16.46 2.78
N ASN A 141 1.59 15.47 3.57
CA ASN A 141 1.89 15.39 4.99
C ASN A 141 3.36 15.79 5.28
N LYS A 142 3.55 16.87 6.05
CA LYS A 142 4.87 17.48 6.29
C LYS A 142 5.85 16.52 6.99
N PRO A 143 5.47 15.80 8.07
CA PRO A 143 6.33 14.77 8.67
C PRO A 143 6.88 13.75 7.67
N LEU A 144 6.01 13.21 6.81
CA LEU A 144 6.42 12.26 5.77
C LEU A 144 7.42 12.91 4.80
N CYS A 145 7.14 14.12 4.32
CA CYS A 145 8.01 14.86 3.40
C CYS A 145 9.42 15.07 3.99
N LEU A 146 9.50 15.54 5.23
CA LEU A 146 10.78 15.76 5.91
C LEU A 146 11.59 14.46 6.02
N VAL A 147 10.93 13.35 6.35
CA VAL A 147 11.58 12.04 6.47
C VAL A 147 12.10 11.56 5.12
N VAL A 148 11.33 11.72 4.04
CA VAL A 148 11.76 11.38 2.68
C VAL A 148 12.98 12.21 2.27
N ASN A 149 12.93 13.53 2.42
CA ASN A 149 14.05 14.41 2.06
C ASN A 149 15.30 14.11 2.90
N THR A 150 15.12 13.82 4.19
CA THR A 150 16.22 13.42 5.09
C THR A 150 16.86 12.12 4.62
N LEU A 151 16.05 11.14 4.24
CA LEU A 151 16.53 9.88 3.69
C LEU A 151 17.28 10.10 2.37
N GLU A 152 16.77 10.92 1.47
CA GLU A 152 17.46 11.28 0.22
C GLU A 152 18.82 11.95 0.49
N ALA A 153 18.87 12.95 1.38
CA ALA A 153 20.10 13.64 1.76
C ALA A 153 21.15 12.70 2.40
N LEU A 154 20.71 11.58 3.01
CA LEU A 154 21.59 10.55 3.56
C LEU A 154 22.01 9.48 2.53
N ASN A 155 21.68 9.66 1.24
CA ASN A 155 21.82 8.67 0.17
C ASN A 155 21.05 7.38 0.46
N LEU A 156 19.88 7.54 1.06
CA LEU A 156 18.98 6.49 1.50
C LEU A 156 17.60 6.62 0.81
N SER A 157 17.58 6.80 -0.52
CA SER A 157 16.35 6.92 -1.33
C SER A 157 15.28 5.88 -1.01
N VAL A 158 14.01 6.33 -1.06
CA VAL A 158 12.81 5.52 -0.82
C VAL A 158 11.80 5.75 -1.93
N ASP A 159 11.05 4.69 -2.25
CA ASP A 159 9.89 4.78 -3.11
C ASP A 159 8.65 5.00 -2.27
N ILE A 160 7.87 6.03 -2.62
CA ILE A 160 6.57 6.30 -2.02
C ILE A 160 5.51 5.48 -2.75
N SER A 161 4.82 4.63 -2.01
CA SER A 161 3.67 3.87 -2.50
C SER A 161 2.38 4.43 -1.92
N VAL A 162 1.37 4.59 -2.76
CA VAL A 162 0.02 4.99 -2.34
C VAL A 162 -0.96 3.89 -2.67
N GLN A 163 -1.71 3.45 -1.66
CA GLN A 163 -2.72 2.40 -1.78
C GLN A 163 -4.08 2.94 -1.35
N ILE A 164 -5.14 2.50 -2.01
CA ILE A 164 -6.51 2.81 -1.57
C ILE A 164 -6.88 1.78 -0.51
N ALA A 165 -7.22 2.25 0.69
CA ALA A 165 -7.70 1.39 1.75
C ALA A 165 -9.20 1.15 1.60
N ILE A 166 -9.98 2.21 1.40
CA ILE A 166 -11.45 2.14 1.37
C ILE A 166 -11.98 3.11 0.30
N ARG A 167 -12.88 2.65 -0.56
CA ARG A 167 -13.72 3.49 -1.42
C ARG A 167 -15.03 3.77 -0.69
N ILE A 168 -15.55 4.98 -0.83
CA ILE A 168 -16.72 5.46 -0.09
C ILE A 168 -17.82 5.81 -1.07
N TRP A 169 -18.98 5.17 -0.87
CA TRP A 169 -20.19 5.39 -1.66
C TRP A 169 -21.17 6.33 -0.94
N GLU A 170 -21.20 6.28 0.39
CA GLU A 170 -22.05 7.11 1.22
C GLU A 170 -21.39 8.46 1.57
N PRO A 171 -22.02 9.61 1.29
CA PRO A 171 -21.41 10.93 1.44
C PRO A 171 -20.85 11.22 2.85
N ASN A 172 -21.49 10.68 3.89
CA ASN A 172 -21.15 10.95 5.30
C ASN A 172 -20.13 9.96 5.88
N HIS A 173 -19.74 8.92 5.15
CA HIS A 173 -18.83 7.89 5.67
C HIS A 173 -17.35 8.24 5.51
N LEU A 174 -17.01 9.24 4.71
CA LEU A 174 -15.61 9.59 4.45
C LEU A 174 -14.84 9.97 5.72
N PRO A 175 -15.35 10.83 6.62
CA PRO A 175 -14.67 11.15 7.88
C PRO A 175 -14.54 9.95 8.82
N LEU A 176 -15.60 9.12 8.91
CA LEU A 176 -15.62 7.91 9.74
C LEU A 176 -14.58 6.89 9.27
N ALA A 177 -14.53 6.64 7.97
CA ALA A 177 -13.56 5.74 7.37
C ALA A 177 -12.13 6.27 7.54
N GLU A 178 -11.90 7.58 7.42
CA GLU A 178 -10.58 8.16 7.67
C GLU A 178 -10.14 7.93 9.12
N GLN A 179 -11.02 8.16 10.10
CA GLN A 179 -10.74 7.90 11.51
C GLN A 179 -10.43 6.43 11.79
N LEU A 180 -11.25 5.52 11.24
CA LEU A 180 -11.05 4.08 11.36
C LEU A 180 -9.68 3.66 10.82
N VAL A 181 -9.38 3.99 9.55
CA VAL A 181 -8.11 3.60 8.91
C VAL A 181 -6.91 4.26 9.61
N THR A 182 -7.04 5.52 10.04
CA THR A 182 -6.01 6.22 10.80
C THR A 182 -5.68 5.49 12.10
N THR A 183 -6.71 5.02 12.80
CA THR A 183 -6.61 4.28 14.07
C THR A 183 -5.98 2.91 13.87
N ILE A 184 -6.47 2.14 12.90
CA ILE A 184 -5.94 0.79 12.56
C ILE A 184 -4.48 0.88 12.14
N ALA A 185 -4.13 1.88 11.32
CA ALA A 185 -2.77 2.08 10.86
C ALA A 185 -1.83 2.66 11.93
N CYS A 186 -2.35 3.00 13.12
CA CYS A 186 -1.64 3.77 14.15
C CYS A 186 -0.91 4.98 13.57
N SER A 187 -1.56 5.66 12.62
CA SER A 187 -0.85 6.56 11.70
C SER A 187 -0.52 7.92 12.31
N LEU A 188 -0.94 8.20 13.55
CA LEU A 188 -0.63 9.45 14.23
C LEU A 188 0.85 9.50 14.66
N VAL A 189 1.43 10.69 14.65
CA VAL A 189 2.84 10.93 14.99
C VAL A 189 3.20 10.51 16.42
N HIS A 190 2.28 10.65 17.37
CA HIS A 190 2.49 10.22 18.76
C HIS A 190 2.32 8.70 18.96
N GLN A 191 1.86 7.98 17.93
CA GLN A 191 1.76 6.53 17.89
C GLN A 191 2.93 5.95 17.07
N CYS A 192 2.65 5.61 15.80
CA CYS A 192 3.57 4.88 14.93
C CYS A 192 3.54 5.36 13.46
N GLY A 193 3.03 6.57 13.17
CA GLY A 193 2.92 7.09 11.80
C GLY A 193 3.27 8.56 11.60
N PHE A 194 2.74 9.16 10.53
CA PHE A 194 3.07 10.51 10.08
C PHE A 194 1.96 11.56 10.23
N ASN A 195 0.73 11.17 10.56
CA ASN A 195 -0.39 12.09 10.72
C ASN A 195 -0.20 12.99 11.95
N ALA A 196 -0.01 14.29 11.72
CA ALA A 196 0.16 15.28 12.77
C ALA A 196 -1.18 15.70 13.39
N THR A 197 -2.25 15.68 12.59
CA THR A 197 -3.60 16.07 12.98
C THR A 197 -4.48 14.83 13.13
N GLN A 198 -5.45 14.91 14.04
CA GLN A 198 -6.49 13.90 14.18
C GLN A 198 -7.29 13.78 12.87
N ALA A 199 -7.67 12.55 12.54
CA ALA A 199 -8.48 12.25 11.36
C ALA A 199 -9.95 12.64 11.55
N GLY A 200 -10.66 12.82 10.43
CA GLY A 200 -12.08 13.16 10.41
C GLY A 200 -12.35 14.64 10.68
N GLY A 201 -11.40 15.53 10.39
CA GLY A 201 -11.45 16.98 10.73
C GLY A 201 -12.63 17.79 10.15
N THR A 202 -13.54 17.17 9.41
CA THR A 202 -14.78 17.80 8.91
C THR A 202 -16.05 17.02 9.28
N GLY A 203 -15.95 15.92 10.02
CA GLY A 203 -17.10 15.09 10.42
C GLY A 203 -17.40 15.15 11.92
N PRO A 204 -18.55 14.63 12.37
CA PRO A 204 -18.86 14.51 13.80
C PRO A 204 -17.73 13.75 14.52
N GLN A 205 -17.34 14.22 15.71
CA GLN A 205 -16.33 13.56 16.53
C GLN A 205 -16.90 12.24 17.08
N THR A 206 -16.54 11.13 16.46
CA THR A 206 -17.09 9.79 16.76
C THR A 206 -16.07 8.87 17.40
N THR A 207 -15.18 9.41 18.26
CA THR A 207 -14.17 8.61 18.97
C THR A 207 -14.80 7.48 19.79
N GLU A 208 -16.04 7.65 20.28
CA GLU A 208 -16.80 6.61 21.00
C GLU A 208 -17.29 5.45 20.10
N LEU A 209 -17.54 5.69 18.81
CA LEU A 209 -18.15 4.69 17.91
C LEU A 209 -17.17 3.64 17.40
N ILE A 210 -15.87 3.97 17.37
CA ILE A 210 -14.81 3.08 16.85
C ILE A 210 -14.30 2.11 17.95
N MET A 211 -14.47 2.47 19.24
CA MET A 211 -14.03 1.63 20.37
C MET A 211 -15.19 0.89 21.07
N ALA A 212 -16.40 0.93 20.53
CA ALA A 212 -17.57 0.34 21.17
C ALA A 212 -17.67 -1.19 20.96
N HIS A 213 -17.32 -1.96 22.00
CA HIS A 213 -18.04 -3.13 22.52
C HIS A 213 -18.37 -4.31 21.58
N SER A 214 -17.64 -4.55 20.49
CA SER A 214 -17.76 -5.83 19.79
C SER A 214 -16.40 -6.42 19.37
N ASP A 215 -16.30 -7.74 19.50
CA ASP A 215 -15.17 -8.56 19.03
C ASP A 215 -15.00 -8.51 17.49
N THR A 216 -15.84 -7.75 16.79
CA THR A 216 -15.84 -7.64 15.33
C THR A 216 -14.50 -7.11 14.80
N MET A 217 -13.85 -6.20 15.53
CA MET A 217 -12.53 -5.70 15.12
C MET A 217 -11.47 -6.80 15.23
N ASP A 218 -11.47 -7.56 16.32
CA ASP A 218 -10.54 -8.68 16.52
C ASP A 218 -10.79 -9.79 15.49
N GLN A 219 -12.05 -10.14 15.25
CA GLN A 219 -12.44 -11.10 14.21
C GLN A 219 -12.01 -10.65 12.81
N ASN A 220 -12.19 -9.37 12.47
CA ASN A 220 -11.75 -8.82 11.19
C ASN A 220 -10.22 -8.82 11.06
N LEU A 221 -9.49 -8.53 12.14
CA LEU A 221 -8.04 -8.60 12.16
C LEU A 221 -7.55 -10.04 11.97
N GLU A 222 -8.10 -11.00 12.70
CA GLU A 222 -7.79 -12.42 12.57
C GLU A 222 -8.06 -12.93 11.14
N ALA A 223 -9.24 -12.60 10.60
CA ALA A 223 -9.59 -12.94 9.22
C ALA A 223 -8.63 -12.32 8.20
N THR A 224 -8.26 -11.05 8.39
CA THR A 224 -7.30 -10.35 7.51
C THR A 224 -5.91 -10.97 7.59
N MET A 225 -5.44 -11.33 8.79
CA MET A 225 -4.16 -12.01 8.95
C MET A 225 -4.17 -13.40 8.29
N ALA A 226 -5.27 -14.14 8.41
CA ALA A 226 -5.44 -15.43 7.74
C ALA A 226 -5.41 -15.27 6.21
N ASP A 227 -6.12 -14.28 5.66
CA ASP A 227 -6.11 -13.97 4.21
C ASP A 227 -4.70 -13.57 3.73
N LEU A 228 -3.98 -12.73 4.46
CA LEU A 228 -2.60 -12.36 4.12
C LEU A 228 -1.67 -13.59 4.12
N GLY A 229 -1.83 -14.50 5.08
CA GLY A 229 -1.11 -15.77 5.11
C GLY A 229 -1.41 -16.65 3.89
N GLN A 230 -2.69 -16.73 3.50
CA GLN A 230 -3.10 -17.47 2.30
C GLN A 230 -2.54 -16.85 1.01
N ARG A 231 -2.54 -15.53 0.88
CA ARG A 231 -1.98 -14.82 -0.28
C ARG A 231 -0.47 -15.05 -0.42
N ALA A 232 0.26 -15.03 0.69
CA ALA A 232 1.69 -15.34 0.67
C ALA A 232 1.95 -16.76 0.15
N LYS A 233 1.16 -17.74 0.63
CA LYS A 233 1.22 -19.12 0.14
C LYS A 233 0.88 -19.23 -1.34
N PHE A 234 -0.17 -18.54 -1.79
CA PHE A 234 -0.58 -18.51 -3.20
C PHE A 234 0.53 -17.96 -4.11
N VAL A 235 1.22 -16.89 -3.71
CA VAL A 235 2.35 -16.34 -4.46
C VAL A 235 3.50 -17.35 -4.55
N ASP A 236 3.80 -18.07 -3.46
CA ASP A 236 4.82 -19.12 -3.49
C ASP A 236 4.40 -20.32 -4.35
N ASP A 237 3.13 -20.71 -4.31
CA ASP A 237 2.59 -21.75 -5.18
C ASP A 237 2.67 -21.35 -6.67
N LEU A 238 2.36 -20.10 -7.01
CA LEU A 238 2.54 -19.57 -8.37
C LEU A 238 4.00 -19.66 -8.81
N ARG A 239 4.95 -19.24 -7.97
CA ARG A 239 6.39 -19.36 -8.29
C ARG A 239 6.81 -20.81 -8.54
N ARG A 240 6.26 -21.75 -7.78
CA ARG A 240 6.54 -23.18 -7.96
C ARG A 240 5.96 -23.71 -9.28
N VAL A 241 4.75 -23.27 -9.64
CA VAL A 241 4.15 -23.61 -10.94
C VAL A 241 4.98 -23.04 -12.08
N ASP A 242 5.42 -21.79 -11.97
CA ASP A 242 6.23 -21.11 -12.98
C ASP A 242 7.57 -21.82 -13.20
N ALA A 243 8.28 -22.15 -12.11
CA ALA A 243 9.53 -22.92 -12.18
C ALA A 243 9.33 -24.30 -12.83
N LYS A 244 8.21 -24.97 -12.55
CA LYS A 244 7.89 -26.27 -13.16
C LYS A 244 7.50 -26.13 -14.64
N ALA A 245 6.83 -25.05 -15.01
CA ALA A 245 6.54 -24.74 -16.41
C ALA A 245 7.83 -24.46 -17.20
N GLU A 246 8.79 -23.74 -16.63
CA GLU A 246 10.12 -23.55 -17.22
C GLU A 246 10.89 -24.86 -17.37
N GLU A 247 10.81 -25.75 -16.39
CA GLU A 247 11.42 -27.09 -16.45
C GLU A 247 10.80 -27.92 -17.58
N LEU A 248 9.46 -27.96 -17.67
CA LEU A 248 8.75 -28.66 -18.74
C LEU A 248 9.06 -28.07 -20.12
N THR A 249 9.18 -26.74 -20.22
CA THR A 249 9.55 -26.06 -21.46
C THR A 249 10.97 -26.44 -21.89
N ARG A 250 11.93 -26.47 -20.96
CA ARG A 250 13.30 -26.94 -21.23
C ARG A 250 13.32 -28.42 -21.61
N ALA A 251 12.55 -29.26 -20.93
CA ALA A 251 12.44 -30.68 -21.25
C ALA A 251 11.87 -30.87 -22.66
N ALA A 252 10.80 -30.16 -23.02
CA ALA A 252 10.20 -30.19 -24.35
C ALA A 252 11.15 -29.70 -25.45
N GLN A 253 12.00 -28.70 -25.17
CA GLN A 253 13.03 -28.24 -26.09
C GLN A 253 14.19 -29.25 -26.25
N SER A 254 14.52 -29.99 -25.18
CA SER A 254 15.56 -31.04 -25.20
C SER A 254 15.11 -32.33 -25.90
N VAL A 255 13.79 -32.59 -25.91
CA VAL A 255 13.16 -33.60 -26.77
C VAL A 255 13.03 -32.97 -28.16
N GLY A 256 14.16 -32.85 -28.87
CA GLY A 256 14.21 -32.26 -30.21
C GLY A 256 13.13 -32.83 -31.13
N SER A 257 12.53 -31.97 -31.97
CA SER A 257 11.50 -32.25 -32.99
C SER A 257 11.37 -33.74 -33.34
N PRO A 258 10.44 -34.50 -32.71
CA PRO A 258 10.22 -35.90 -33.04
C PRO A 258 9.34 -35.99 -34.29
N LYS A 259 9.82 -35.47 -35.42
CA LYS A 259 9.14 -35.65 -36.71
C LYS A 259 9.51 -36.96 -37.40
N SER A 260 10.45 -37.77 -36.87
CA SER A 260 10.92 -38.97 -37.57
C SER A 260 10.80 -40.30 -36.83
N TYR A 261 10.23 -40.37 -35.62
CA TYR A 261 10.26 -41.61 -34.81
C TYR A 261 8.91 -42.23 -34.45
N PHE A 262 7.78 -41.58 -34.75
CA PHE A 262 6.45 -42.15 -34.53
C PHE A 262 5.64 -42.14 -35.83
N HIS A 263 5.86 -43.18 -36.65
CA HIS A 263 4.87 -43.62 -37.64
C HIS A 263 4.43 -45.02 -37.24
N GLY A 264 3.19 -45.11 -36.76
CA GLY A 264 2.58 -46.36 -36.31
C GLY A 264 1.20 -46.09 -35.70
N SER A 265 0.32 -47.09 -35.81
CA SER A 265 -1.08 -47.09 -35.39
C SER A 265 -1.35 -46.57 -33.97
N SER A 266 -0.35 -46.55 -33.09
CA SER A 266 -0.50 -46.06 -31.71
C SER A 266 -0.62 -44.53 -31.60
N TYR A 267 -0.06 -43.74 -32.52
CA TYR A 267 -0.14 -42.27 -32.44
C TYR A 267 -1.54 -41.77 -32.80
N GLU A 268 -2.12 -42.31 -33.87
CA GLU A 268 -3.51 -42.01 -34.26
C GLU A 268 -4.52 -42.44 -33.17
N GLU A 269 -4.22 -43.52 -32.44
CA GLU A 269 -5.06 -43.99 -31.35
C GLU A 269 -5.00 -43.07 -30.13
N VAL A 270 -3.81 -42.57 -29.78
CA VAL A 270 -3.64 -41.55 -28.74
C VAL A 270 -4.30 -40.22 -29.13
N GLU A 271 -4.18 -39.82 -30.40
CA GLU A 271 -4.80 -38.59 -30.90
C GLU A 271 -6.34 -38.69 -30.88
N ARG A 272 -6.91 -39.84 -31.25
CA ARG A 272 -8.35 -40.12 -31.11
C ARG A 272 -8.80 -40.11 -29.65
N LEU A 273 -8.03 -40.71 -28.75
CA LEU A 273 -8.32 -40.71 -27.30
C LEU A 273 -8.28 -39.28 -26.72
N MET A 274 -7.30 -38.47 -27.11
CA MET A 274 -7.21 -37.07 -26.67
C MET A 274 -8.37 -36.23 -27.24
N ALA A 275 -8.73 -36.41 -28.51
CA ALA A 275 -9.86 -35.72 -29.11
C ALA A 275 -11.20 -36.12 -28.45
N ALA A 276 -11.41 -37.40 -28.17
CA ALA A 276 -12.59 -37.88 -27.46
C ALA A 276 -12.67 -37.33 -26.03
N ARG A 277 -11.53 -37.27 -25.32
CA ARG A 277 -11.47 -36.72 -23.96
C ARG A 277 -11.71 -35.21 -23.96
N LYS A 278 -11.17 -34.47 -24.91
CA LYS A 278 -11.42 -33.04 -25.10
C LYS A 278 -12.91 -32.77 -25.32
N LYS A 279 -13.55 -33.52 -26.22
CA LYS A 279 -14.99 -33.39 -26.48
C LYS A 279 -15.83 -33.65 -25.24
N ASN A 280 -15.50 -34.69 -24.46
CA ASN A 280 -16.20 -35.01 -23.22
C ASN A 280 -16.05 -33.88 -22.17
N GLN A 281 -14.88 -33.23 -22.10
CA GLN A 281 -14.67 -32.08 -21.22
C GLN A 281 -15.45 -30.84 -21.67
N GLU A 282 -15.56 -30.59 -22.98
CA GLU A 282 -16.38 -29.51 -23.54
C GLU A 282 -17.87 -29.73 -23.22
N GLU A 283 -18.37 -30.96 -23.36
CA GLU A 283 -19.75 -31.34 -23.00
C GLU A 283 -20.03 -31.15 -21.50
N GLN A 284 -19.08 -31.50 -20.63
CA GLN A 284 -19.19 -31.25 -19.18
C GLN A 284 -19.24 -29.76 -18.85
N LEU A 285 -18.44 -28.94 -19.55
CA LEU A 285 -18.40 -27.50 -19.34
C LEU A 285 -19.72 -26.83 -19.76
N GLU A 286 -20.32 -27.29 -20.87
CA GLU A 286 -21.64 -26.84 -21.30
C GLU A 286 -22.75 -27.21 -20.31
N GLN A 287 -22.73 -28.44 -19.77
CA GLN A 287 -23.69 -28.84 -18.73
C GLN A 287 -23.56 -27.95 -17.49
N LEU A 288 -22.34 -27.68 -17.04
CA LEU A 288 -22.11 -26.86 -15.86
C LEU A 288 -22.59 -25.41 -16.08
N ASN A 289 -22.39 -24.87 -17.28
CA ASN A 289 -22.90 -23.56 -17.66
C ASN A 289 -24.44 -23.50 -17.70
N ARG A 290 -25.13 -24.58 -18.11
CA ARG A 290 -26.60 -24.63 -18.04
C ARG A 290 -27.09 -24.60 -16.59
N VAL A 291 -26.50 -25.42 -15.72
CA VAL A 291 -26.87 -25.48 -14.30
C VAL A 291 -26.65 -24.12 -13.63
N ASN A 292 -25.56 -23.42 -13.95
CA ASN A 292 -25.32 -22.08 -13.42
C ASN A 292 -26.38 -21.06 -13.89
N ARG A 293 -26.84 -21.12 -15.15
CA ARG A 293 -27.93 -20.25 -15.63
C ARG A 293 -29.25 -20.55 -14.92
N GLU A 294 -29.55 -21.81 -14.68
CA GLU A 294 -30.75 -22.21 -13.94
C GLU A 294 -30.70 -21.72 -12.49
N LEU A 295 -29.55 -21.84 -11.82
CA LEU A 295 -29.34 -21.27 -10.48
C LEU A 295 -29.46 -19.75 -10.46
N GLN A 296 -28.97 -19.07 -11.49
CA GLN A 296 -29.09 -17.62 -11.63
C GLN A 296 -30.57 -17.21 -11.72
N LEU A 297 -31.36 -17.88 -12.58
CA LEU A 297 -32.80 -17.65 -12.70
C LEU A 297 -33.55 -17.90 -11.39
N VAL A 298 -33.16 -18.93 -10.62
CA VAL A 298 -33.75 -19.20 -9.30
C VAL A 298 -33.42 -18.08 -8.32
N ASN A 299 -32.18 -17.60 -8.32
CA ASN A 299 -31.77 -16.45 -7.48
C ASN A 299 -32.54 -15.19 -7.86
N ASP A 300 -32.72 -14.91 -9.15
CA ASP A 300 -33.46 -13.74 -9.64
C ASP A 300 -34.95 -13.81 -9.25
N MET A 301 -35.57 -14.99 -9.37
CA MET A 301 -36.95 -15.21 -8.89
C MET A 301 -37.07 -15.01 -7.37
N LEU A 302 -36.08 -15.45 -6.59
CA LEU A 302 -36.05 -15.26 -5.15
C LEU A 302 -35.88 -13.77 -4.78
N ALA A 303 -35.03 -13.03 -5.50
CA ALA A 303 -34.85 -11.59 -5.31
C ALA A 303 -36.15 -10.80 -5.60
N VAL A 304 -36.84 -11.11 -6.70
CA VAL A 304 -38.14 -10.51 -7.04
C VAL A 304 -39.20 -10.81 -5.97
N ARG A 305 -39.22 -12.03 -5.43
CA ARG A 305 -40.15 -12.44 -4.38
C ARG A 305 -39.86 -11.77 -3.03
N ALA A 306 -38.60 -11.41 -2.77
CA ALA A 306 -38.17 -10.68 -1.58
C ALA A 306 -38.45 -9.16 -1.67
N GLY A 307 -38.98 -8.67 -2.80
CA GLY A 307 -39.25 -7.24 -3.01
C GLY A 307 -38.02 -6.43 -3.46
N GLU A 308 -36.92 -7.11 -3.81
CA GLU A 308 -35.73 -6.50 -4.38
C GLU A 308 -35.90 -6.42 -5.91
N LYS A 309 -35.59 -5.27 -6.52
CA LYS A 309 -35.60 -5.14 -7.99
C LYS A 309 -34.53 -6.07 -8.57
N ALA A 310 -34.93 -7.00 -9.43
CA ALA A 310 -33.99 -7.82 -10.20
C ALA A 310 -32.98 -6.93 -10.96
N PRO A 311 -31.71 -7.34 -11.07
CA PRO A 311 -30.76 -6.67 -11.94
C PRO A 311 -31.27 -6.85 -13.38
N LEU A 312 -31.49 -5.74 -14.09
CA LEU A 312 -31.64 -5.78 -15.53
C LEU A 312 -30.29 -6.21 -16.10
N GLU A 313 -30.24 -7.34 -16.79
CA GLU A 313 -29.11 -7.67 -17.66
C GLU A 313 -29.04 -6.56 -18.72
N ASP A 314 -27.93 -5.81 -18.72
CA ASP A 314 -27.61 -4.85 -19.77
C ASP A 314 -27.50 -5.64 -21.09
N GLU A 315 -28.43 -5.40 -22.01
CA GLU A 315 -28.32 -5.89 -23.38
C GLU A 315 -27.06 -5.30 -24.02
N ASP A 316 -26.20 -6.19 -24.53
CA ASP A 316 -25.04 -5.87 -25.34
C ASP A 316 -25.41 -4.91 -26.49
N GLU A 317 -24.92 -3.67 -26.41
CA GLU A 317 -24.82 -2.75 -27.54
C GLU A 317 -23.71 -3.23 -28.49
N GLU A 318 -24.05 -4.13 -29.41
CA GLU A 318 -23.33 -4.27 -30.68
C GLU A 318 -23.93 -3.30 -31.73
N ARG A 319 -23.22 -2.19 -31.97
CA ARG A 319 -23.19 -1.47 -33.26
C ARG A 319 -21.78 -0.95 -33.55
#